data_AF-A0A1I4WAP1-F1
#
_entry.id   AF-A0A1I4WAP1-F1
#
_cell.length_a   1.000
_cell.length_b   1.000
_cell.length_c   1.000
_cell.angle_alpha   90.00
_cell.angle_beta   90.00
_cell.angle_gamma   90.00
#
_symmetry.space_group_name_H-M   'P 1'
#
loop_
_entity.id
_entity.type
_entity.pdbx_description
1 polymer ?
#
loop_
_entity_poly.entity_id
_entity_poly.type
_entity_poly.pdbx_seq_one_letter_code
_entity_poly.pdbx_strand_id
1 'polypeptide(L)'
;MIKKLLVLLTISQLVACTNQPSSAYESGWTSNTNEDAYATCGSYRVTKGFQNPDVMNQLVSTHQLTNEQGQRVEQHRVQIGDPECLAYAAYGMDRYKTVIRKNNAGETTTKSVTYLCNKSDVPCPGLTVTFSDGKVTSTEITNN
;
A
#
# COMPACT_ATOMS: atom_id res chain seq x y z
N MET A 1 23.46 -52.57 -3.10
CA MET A 1 22.69 -52.00 -1.97
C MET A 1 22.43 -50.52 -2.26
N ILE A 2 21.30 -50.21 -2.91
CA ILE A 2 20.87 -48.84 -3.27
C ILE A 2 19.52 -48.62 -2.59
N LYS A 3 19.52 -48.07 -1.37
CA LYS A 3 18.28 -47.72 -0.64
C LYS A 3 18.57 -46.71 0.48
N LYS A 4 19.03 -45.48 0.20
CA LYS A 4 18.96 -44.35 1.17
C LYS A 4 19.08 -42.98 0.49
N LEU A 5 18.31 -42.72 -0.57
CA LEU A 5 18.37 -41.40 -1.21
C LEU A 5 17.04 -41.08 -1.86
N LEU A 6 16.00 -40.75 -1.07
CA LEU A 6 14.71 -40.24 -1.58
C LEU A 6 13.74 -39.84 -0.45
N VAL A 7 14.17 -39.09 0.56
CA VAL A 7 13.22 -38.41 1.48
C VAL A 7 13.85 -37.15 2.05
N LEU A 8 14.08 -36.12 1.23
CA LEU A 8 14.49 -34.80 1.74
C LEU A 8 14.25 -33.68 0.71
N LEU A 9 13.07 -33.68 0.07
CA LEU A 9 12.76 -32.68 -0.96
C LEU A 9 11.27 -32.28 -0.99
N THR A 10 10.59 -32.24 0.17
CA THR A 10 9.16 -31.91 0.24
C THR A 10 8.76 -31.03 1.43
N ILE A 11 9.59 -30.10 1.91
CA ILE A 11 9.16 -29.14 2.97
C ILE A 11 9.58 -27.68 2.73
N SER A 12 10.31 -27.33 1.67
CA SER A 12 10.84 -25.95 1.54
C SER A 12 9.89 -24.91 0.90
N GLN A 13 8.59 -25.19 0.69
CA GLN A 13 7.67 -24.26 0.01
C GLN A 13 6.63 -23.58 0.94
N LEU A 14 7.00 -23.27 2.18
CA LEU A 14 6.12 -22.52 3.11
C LEU A 14 6.78 -21.29 3.73
N VAL A 15 7.70 -20.65 3.00
CA VAL A 15 8.19 -19.30 3.34
C VAL A 15 7.88 -18.32 2.21
N ALA A 16 6.66 -18.37 1.68
CA ALA A 16 6.01 -17.15 1.22
C ALA A 16 5.33 -16.50 2.45
N CYS A 17 6.12 -16.29 3.51
CA CYS A 17 5.70 -15.58 4.70
C CYS A 17 5.47 -14.13 4.26
N THR A 18 4.20 -13.71 4.31
CA THR A 18 3.70 -12.34 4.26
C THR A 18 4.77 -11.27 3.99
N ASN A 19 4.78 -10.69 2.79
CA ASN A 19 5.57 -9.49 2.46
C ASN A 19 5.07 -8.23 3.23
N GLN A 20 4.50 -8.41 4.42
CA GLN A 20 3.96 -7.36 5.24
C GLN A 20 5.04 -6.92 6.24
N PRO A 21 5.54 -5.69 6.15
CA PRO A 21 6.38 -5.15 7.19
C PRO A 21 5.61 -5.11 8.50
N SER A 22 6.24 -5.50 9.61
CA SER A 22 5.60 -5.52 10.92
C SER A 22 5.56 -4.15 11.60
N SER A 23 6.26 -3.17 11.01
CA SER A 23 6.34 -1.79 11.49
C SER A 23 6.69 -0.81 10.38
N ALA A 24 6.46 0.47 10.64
CA ALA A 24 6.88 1.55 9.75
C ALA A 24 8.39 1.50 9.46
N TYR A 25 9.20 1.19 10.48
CA TYR A 25 10.64 0.99 10.33
C TYR A 25 10.98 -0.09 9.29
N GLU A 26 10.36 -1.27 9.39
CA GLU A 26 10.57 -2.38 8.45
C GLU A 26 10.01 -2.08 7.05
N SER A 27 8.97 -1.26 6.95
CA SER A 27 8.41 -0.82 5.67
C SER A 27 9.24 0.25 4.96
N GLY A 28 10.29 0.80 5.61
CA GLY A 28 11.04 1.95 5.12
C GLY A 28 10.32 3.30 5.32
N TRP A 29 9.19 3.31 6.03
CA TRP A 29 8.41 4.48 6.35
C TRP A 29 9.08 5.30 7.46
N THR A 30 9.69 6.43 7.10
CA THR A 30 10.23 7.39 8.07
C THR A 30 9.30 8.59 8.27
N SER A 31 9.62 9.48 9.22
CA SER A 31 8.89 10.74 9.39
C SER A 31 8.91 11.64 8.16
N ASN A 32 9.92 11.47 7.28
CA ASN A 32 10.21 12.41 6.19
C ASN A 32 10.05 11.80 4.79
N THR A 33 9.80 10.49 4.64
CA THR A 33 10.00 9.78 3.36
C THR A 33 8.86 8.82 2.97
N ASN A 34 7.60 9.19 3.19
CA ASN A 34 6.49 8.38 2.66
C ASN A 34 6.55 8.27 1.14
N GLU A 35 7.05 9.31 0.48
CA GLU A 35 7.30 9.33 -0.95
C GLU A 35 8.35 8.30 -1.35
N ASP A 36 9.47 8.17 -0.63
CA ASP A 36 10.57 7.28 -1.04
C ASP A 36 10.27 5.80 -0.82
N ALA A 37 9.52 5.46 0.25
CA ALA A 37 9.08 4.07 0.48
C ALA A 37 8.15 3.55 -0.63
N TYR A 38 7.49 4.46 -1.35
CA TYR A 38 6.62 4.19 -2.49
C TYR A 38 7.02 5.00 -3.72
N ALA A 39 8.33 5.23 -3.94
CA ALA A 39 8.89 6.24 -4.88
C ALA A 39 8.03 6.52 -6.12
N THR A 40 7.65 5.46 -6.84
CA THR A 40 6.81 5.56 -8.05
C THR A 40 5.36 6.00 -7.75
N CYS A 41 4.66 5.34 -6.82
CA CYS A 41 3.26 5.68 -6.50
C CYS A 41 3.13 7.00 -5.73
N GLY A 42 4.09 7.30 -4.85
CA GLY A 42 4.19 8.57 -4.14
C GLY A 42 4.38 9.74 -5.11
N SER A 43 5.27 9.57 -6.10
CA SER A 43 5.46 10.54 -7.19
C SER A 43 4.18 10.76 -8.00
N TYR A 44 3.51 9.69 -8.44
CA TYR A 44 2.27 9.81 -9.20
C TYR A 44 1.12 10.42 -8.39
N ARG A 45 1.11 10.25 -7.06
CA ARG A 45 0.16 10.96 -6.19
C ARG A 45 0.44 12.46 -6.19
N VAL A 46 1.70 12.87 -6.06
CA VAL A 46 2.08 14.30 -6.04
C VAL A 46 1.83 14.97 -7.39
N THR A 47 2.16 14.29 -8.48
CA THR A 47 2.00 14.81 -9.85
C THR A 47 0.61 14.59 -10.44
N LYS A 48 -0.30 13.96 -9.70
CA LYS A 48 -1.64 13.53 -10.17
C LYS A 48 -1.58 12.63 -11.42
N GLY A 49 -0.50 11.86 -11.59
CA GLY A 49 -0.24 11.03 -12.76
C GLY A 49 -1.15 9.81 -12.95
N PHE A 50 -1.92 9.42 -11.93
CA PHE A 50 -2.82 8.26 -11.98
C PHE A 50 -3.99 8.42 -12.97
N GLN A 51 -4.25 9.63 -13.45
CA GLN A 51 -5.22 9.86 -14.54
C GLN A 51 -4.72 9.37 -15.91
N ASN A 52 -3.41 9.13 -16.05
CA ASN A 52 -2.85 8.56 -17.27
C ASN A 52 -3.00 7.03 -17.25
N PRO A 53 -3.70 6.41 -18.22
CA PRO A 53 -3.87 4.95 -18.27
C PRO A 53 -2.54 4.18 -18.41
N ASP A 54 -1.50 4.80 -19.00
CA ASP A 54 -0.18 4.17 -19.12
C ASP A 54 0.50 3.98 -17.77
N VAL A 55 0.20 4.86 -16.80
CA VAL A 55 0.70 4.73 -15.43
C VAL A 55 0.16 3.47 -14.77
N MET A 56 -1.10 3.11 -15.00
CA MET A 56 -1.66 1.87 -14.45
C MET A 56 -0.95 0.63 -15.03
N ASN A 57 -0.76 0.59 -16.35
CA ASN A 57 -0.02 -0.47 -17.03
C ASN A 57 1.42 -0.59 -16.50
N GLN A 58 2.07 0.54 -16.24
CA GLN A 58 3.41 0.56 -15.66
C GLN A 58 3.42 0.00 -14.24
N LEU A 59 2.47 0.39 -13.38
CA LEU A 59 2.41 -0.10 -12.00
C LEU A 59 2.17 -1.60 -11.91
N VAL A 60 1.35 -2.13 -12.81
CA VAL A 60 1.11 -3.57 -12.92
C VAL A 60 2.34 -4.31 -13.45
N SER A 61 2.93 -3.84 -14.56
CA SER A 61 4.12 -4.49 -15.15
C SER A 61 5.37 -4.42 -14.27
N THR A 62 5.48 -3.38 -13.44
CA THR A 62 6.56 -3.22 -12.44
C THR A 62 6.24 -3.87 -11.09
N HIS A 63 5.13 -4.63 -11.01
CA HIS A 63 4.72 -5.37 -9.82
C HIS A 63 4.45 -4.51 -8.58
N GLN A 64 4.23 -3.21 -8.76
CA GLN A 64 3.76 -2.31 -7.71
C GLN A 64 2.30 -2.58 -7.36
N LEU A 65 1.52 -3.05 -8.35
CA LEU A 65 0.18 -3.58 -8.19
C LEU A 65 0.08 -4.94 -8.90
N THR A 66 -0.75 -5.84 -8.39
CA THR A 66 -1.15 -7.04 -9.14
C THR A 66 -2.16 -6.69 -10.24
N ASN A 67 -2.37 -7.59 -11.19
CA ASN A 67 -3.43 -7.44 -12.22
C ASN A 67 -4.81 -7.22 -11.58
N GLU A 68 -5.13 -8.00 -10.53
CA GLU A 68 -6.39 -7.90 -9.81
C GLU A 68 -6.54 -6.56 -9.08
N GLN A 69 -5.44 -6.06 -8.53
CA GLN A 69 -5.37 -4.74 -7.90
C GLN A 69 -5.58 -3.63 -8.93
N GLY A 70 -4.98 -3.73 -10.11
CA GLY A 70 -5.20 -2.80 -11.22
C GLY A 70 -6.68 -2.74 -11.66
N GLN A 71 -7.34 -3.88 -11.81
CA GLN A 71 -8.77 -3.92 -12.14
C GLN A 71 -9.65 -3.28 -11.04
N ARG A 72 -9.27 -3.46 -9.77
CA ARG A 72 -9.98 -2.83 -8.64
C ARG A 72 -9.82 -1.30 -8.62
N VAL A 73 -8.69 -0.77 -9.11
CA VAL A 73 -8.49 0.67 -9.22
C VAL A 73 -9.53 1.30 -10.13
N GLU A 74 -9.78 0.72 -11.31
CA GLU A 74 -10.80 1.23 -12.26
C GLU A 74 -12.21 1.22 -11.65
N GLN A 75 -12.49 0.24 -10.81
CA GLN A 75 -13.76 0.10 -10.08
C GLN A 75 -13.82 0.94 -8.80
N HIS A 76 -12.77 1.73 -8.51
CA HIS A 76 -12.66 2.52 -7.29
C HIS A 76 -12.93 1.66 -6.04
N ARG A 77 -12.29 0.49 -5.96
CA ARG A 77 -12.53 -0.50 -4.91
C ARG A 77 -11.29 -0.77 -4.08
N VAL A 78 -11.22 -0.15 -2.90
CA VAL A 78 -10.15 -0.35 -1.90
C VAL A 78 -10.65 -1.27 -0.78
N GLN A 79 -9.79 -2.15 -0.30
CA GLN A 79 -10.08 -3.10 0.78
C GLN A 79 -9.00 -3.07 1.86
N ILE A 80 -9.34 -3.53 3.05
CA ILE A 80 -8.36 -3.73 4.13
C ILE A 80 -7.28 -4.70 3.67
N GLY A 81 -6.02 -4.35 3.93
CA GLY A 81 -4.83 -5.08 3.50
C GLY A 81 -4.29 -4.69 2.13
N ASP A 82 -5.03 -3.90 1.34
CA ASP A 82 -4.50 -3.37 0.08
C ASP A 82 -3.29 -2.45 0.32
N PRO A 83 -2.32 -2.41 -0.62
CA PRO A 83 -1.20 -1.50 -0.55
C PRO A 83 -1.69 -0.06 -0.71
N GLU A 84 -1.01 0.88 -0.08
CA GLU A 84 -1.37 2.29 -0.18
C GLU A 84 -1.38 2.82 -1.63
N CYS A 85 -0.50 2.30 -2.48
CA CYS A 85 -0.47 2.62 -3.91
C CYS A 85 -1.82 2.37 -4.60
N LEU A 86 -2.52 1.27 -4.27
CA LEU A 86 -3.83 0.97 -4.85
C LEU A 86 -4.83 2.07 -4.50
N ALA A 87 -4.83 2.53 -3.26
CA ALA A 87 -5.77 3.54 -2.82
C ALA A 87 -5.47 4.93 -3.42
N TYR A 88 -4.19 5.27 -3.62
CA TYR A 88 -3.82 6.47 -4.38
C TYR A 88 -4.32 6.39 -5.81
N ALA A 89 -4.13 5.24 -6.47
CA ALA A 89 -4.52 5.08 -7.85
C ALA A 89 -6.04 5.06 -8.03
N ALA A 90 -6.77 4.43 -7.08
CA ALA A 90 -8.23 4.35 -7.10
C ALA A 90 -8.92 5.69 -6.90
N TYR A 91 -8.34 6.61 -6.12
CA TYR A 91 -9.06 7.82 -5.72
C TYR A 91 -8.27 9.12 -5.83
N GLY A 92 -7.01 9.12 -6.26
CA GLY A 92 -6.19 10.34 -6.33
C GLY A 92 -6.15 11.11 -5.00
N MET A 93 -6.30 10.43 -3.85
CA MET A 93 -6.55 11.10 -2.57
C MET A 93 -5.32 11.85 -2.08
N ASP A 94 -5.56 13.03 -1.52
CA ASP A 94 -4.56 13.79 -0.78
C ASP A 94 -4.58 13.46 0.72
N ARG A 95 -3.40 13.56 1.34
CA ARG A 95 -3.22 13.30 2.76
C ARG A 95 -3.98 14.34 3.57
N TYR A 96 -4.79 13.87 4.51
CA TYR A 96 -5.44 14.74 5.49
C TYR A 96 -4.64 14.82 6.78
N LYS A 97 -4.22 13.66 7.32
CA LYS A 97 -3.55 13.58 8.62
C LYS A 97 -2.49 12.48 8.61
N THR A 98 -1.38 12.75 9.29
CA THR A 98 -0.33 11.77 9.54
C THR A 98 -0.12 11.65 11.06
N VAL A 99 -0.10 10.42 11.56
CA VAL A 99 0.20 10.08 12.95
C VAL A 99 1.44 9.20 12.96
N ILE A 100 2.45 9.59 13.73
CA ILE A 100 3.69 8.82 13.89
C ILE A 100 3.82 8.43 15.35
N ARG A 101 4.05 7.15 15.61
CA ARG A 101 4.43 6.64 16.93
C ARG A 101 5.90 6.25 16.90
N LYS A 102 6.60 6.62 17.98
CA LYS A 102 8.01 6.32 18.18
C LYS A 102 8.21 5.50 19.44
N ASN A 103 9.22 4.64 19.46
CA ASN A 103 9.67 3.99 20.70
C ASN A 103 10.55 4.94 21.54
N ASN A 104 11.02 4.45 22.69
CA ASN A 104 11.89 5.21 23.59
C ASN A 104 13.28 5.53 22.98
N ALA A 105 13.69 4.82 21.93
CA ALA A 105 14.92 5.11 21.18
C ALA A 105 14.71 6.18 20.09
N GLY A 106 13.48 6.67 19.90
CA GLY A 106 13.13 7.67 18.89
C GLY A 106 12.88 7.09 17.49
N GLU A 107 12.88 5.76 17.35
CA GLU A 107 12.63 5.05 16.10
C GLU A 107 11.14 5.01 15.80
N THR A 108 10.77 5.14 14.52
CA THR A 108 9.37 5.14 14.10
C THR A 108 8.83 3.71 14.08
N THR A 109 7.94 3.38 15.02
CA THR A 109 7.37 2.03 15.16
C THR A 109 6.06 1.86 14.44
N THR A 110 5.29 2.94 14.31
CA THR A 110 4.02 2.93 13.59
C THR A 110 3.85 4.26 12.90
N LYS A 111 3.35 4.23 11.67
CA LYS A 111 2.93 5.43 10.99
C LYS A 111 1.59 5.18 10.34
N SER A 112 0.63 6.01 10.71
CA SER A 112 -0.71 5.98 10.15
C SER A 112 -0.99 7.24 9.36
N VAL A 113 -1.58 7.07 8.19
CA VAL A 113 -1.99 8.20 7.35
C VAL A 113 -3.47 8.07 7.06
N THR A 114 -4.20 9.16 7.26
CA THR A 114 -5.62 9.26 6.94
C THR A 114 -5.77 10.14 5.72
N TYR A 115 -6.55 9.65 4.77
CA TYR A 115 -6.91 10.36 3.55
C TYR A 115 -8.39 10.70 3.60
N LEU A 116 -8.71 11.92 3.19
CA LEU A 116 -10.09 12.36 3.03
C LEU A 116 -10.37 12.64 1.57
N CYS A 117 -11.56 12.25 1.16
CA CYS A 117 -12.02 12.38 -0.21
C CYS A 117 -12.43 13.78 -0.65
N ASN A 118 -12.52 14.74 0.28
CA ASN A 118 -12.89 16.12 -0.05
C ASN A 118 -11.86 16.86 -0.94
N LYS A 119 -10.68 16.28 -1.16
CA LYS A 119 -9.63 16.79 -2.08
C LYS A 119 -9.24 15.77 -3.16
N SER A 120 -10.08 14.76 -3.40
CA SER A 120 -9.85 13.75 -4.42
C SER A 120 -10.02 14.35 -5.83
N ASP A 121 -9.17 13.94 -6.77
CA ASP A 121 -9.28 14.33 -8.18
C ASP A 121 -10.36 13.55 -8.95
N VAL A 122 -10.99 12.55 -8.30
CA VAL A 122 -12.12 11.79 -8.85
C VAL A 122 -13.33 11.95 -7.92
N PRO A 123 -14.57 11.73 -8.42
CA PRO A 123 -15.76 11.75 -7.58
C PRO A 123 -15.68 10.67 -6.50
N CYS A 124 -15.18 11.05 -5.31
CA CYS A 124 -15.06 10.10 -4.21
C CYS A 124 -16.30 10.17 -3.30
N PRO A 125 -16.93 9.03 -2.96
CA PRO A 125 -18.19 8.97 -2.21
C PRO A 125 -18.06 9.29 -0.71
N GLY A 126 -17.14 10.20 -0.33
CA GLY A 126 -16.84 10.49 1.07
C GLY A 126 -16.13 9.33 1.76
N LEU A 127 -15.04 8.80 1.20
CA LEU A 127 -14.28 7.72 1.83
C LEU A 127 -13.16 8.30 2.71
N THR A 128 -13.03 7.76 3.92
CA THR A 128 -11.85 7.90 4.76
C THR A 128 -11.06 6.61 4.70
N VAL A 129 -9.82 6.66 4.23
CA VAL A 129 -8.93 5.50 4.23
C VAL A 129 -7.78 5.74 5.18
N THR A 130 -7.60 4.83 6.13
CA THR A 130 -6.47 4.83 7.06
C THR A 130 -5.49 3.75 6.65
N PHE A 131 -4.22 4.12 6.60
CA PHE A 131 -3.11 3.22 6.35
C PHE A 131 -2.32 3.03 7.63
N SER A 132 -1.75 1.86 7.85
CA SER A 132 -0.67 1.63 8.82
C SER A 132 0.42 0.84 8.13
N ASP A 133 1.66 1.32 8.27
CA ASP A 133 2.86 0.61 7.80
C ASP A 133 2.72 0.16 6.33
N GLY A 134 2.15 1.06 5.51
CA GLY A 134 2.03 0.87 4.07
C GLY A 134 0.79 0.16 3.55
N LYS A 135 -0.12 -0.27 4.43
CA LYS A 135 -1.36 -0.98 4.05
C LYS A 135 -2.61 -0.33 4.60
N VAL A 136 -3.72 -0.50 3.89
CA VAL A 136 -5.05 -0.09 4.35
C VAL A 136 -5.41 -0.87 5.61
N THR A 137 -5.72 -0.18 6.69
CA THR A 137 -6.22 -0.75 7.95
C THR A 137 -7.67 -0.39 8.24
N SER A 138 -8.18 0.70 7.68
CA SER A 138 -9.61 1.05 7.77
C SER A 138 -10.08 1.76 6.49
N THR A 139 -11.34 1.51 6.13
CA THR A 139 -12.10 2.19 5.08
C THR A 139 -13.46 2.56 5.65
N GLU A 140 -13.72 3.84 5.84
CA GLU A 140 -14.95 4.35 6.46
C GLU A 140 -15.67 5.31 5.52
N ILE A 141 -16.95 5.05 5.24
CA ILE A 141 -17.79 6.00 4.49
C ILE A 141 -18.17 7.13 5.43
N THR A 142 -17.64 8.30 5.14
CA THR A 142 -17.97 9.60 5.73
C THR A 142 -19.12 10.18 4.94
N ASN A 143 -20.35 9.88 5.37
CA ASN A 143 -21.53 10.61 4.88
C ASN A 143 -21.43 12.05 5.41
N ASN A 144 -21.15 13.01 4.53
CA ASN A 144 -21.39 14.42 4.80
C ASN A 144 -22.82 14.78 4.41
#